data_AF-A0A9D7KHD4-F1
#
_entry.id   AF-A0A9D7KHD4-F1
#
_cell.length_a   1.000
_cell.length_b   1.000
_cell.length_c   1.000
_cell.angle_alpha   90.00
_cell.angle_beta   90.00
_cell.angle_gamma   90.00
#
_symmetry.space_group_name_H-M   'P 1'
#
loop_
_entity.id
_entity.type
_entity.pdbx_description
1 polymer ?
#
loop_
_entity_poly.entity_id
_entity_poly.type
_entity_poly.pdbx_seq_one_letter_code
_entity_poly.pdbx_strand_id
1 'polypeptide(L)'
;MLHTKVTSDGAADMFIQLLAALFIGFAIMNWMNRGVIMGGIYARPLAMGNFSHFLIGFITFAKVLSAKPHLPGMWILTIIYFLFTLAFGVVMFFHPVAAEKKARGE
;
A
#
# COMPACT_ATOMS: atom_id res chain seq x y z
N MET A 1 -1.11 20.39 -32.89
CA MET A 1 -1.16 19.78 -31.54
C MET A 1 0.13 20.16 -30.81
N LEU A 2 0.05 21.12 -29.89
CA LEU A 2 1.19 21.45 -29.03
C LEU A 2 1.33 20.32 -28.01
N HIS A 3 2.32 19.44 -28.20
CA HIS A 3 2.77 18.54 -27.15
C HIS A 3 3.41 19.41 -26.06
N THR A 4 2.61 19.87 -25.11
CA THR A 4 3.11 20.43 -23.86
C THR A 4 3.85 19.30 -23.16
N LYS A 5 5.19 19.28 -23.28
CA LYS A 5 6.03 18.48 -22.39
C LYS A 5 5.80 19.03 -21.00
N VAL A 6 4.91 18.39 -20.25
CA VAL A 6 4.83 18.58 -18.81
C VAL A 6 6.19 18.09 -18.26
N THR A 7 7.09 19.01 -18.00
CA THR A 7 8.33 18.74 -17.28
C THR A 7 7.94 18.50 -15.84
N SER A 8 7.88 17.23 -15.42
CA SER A 8 7.59 16.88 -14.06
C SER A 8 8.79 17.16 -13.16
N ASP A 9 8.56 17.85 -12.04
CA ASP A 9 9.48 17.85 -10.92
C ASP A 9 9.45 16.45 -10.30
N GLY A 10 10.62 15.89 -9.96
CA GLY A 10 10.71 14.56 -9.36
C GLY A 10 9.92 14.42 -8.05
N ALA A 11 9.67 15.54 -7.33
CA ALA A 11 8.77 15.54 -6.19
C ALA A 11 7.29 15.34 -6.60
N ALA A 12 6.85 16.01 -7.67
CA ALA A 12 5.48 15.88 -8.18
C ALA A 12 5.20 14.46 -8.68
N ASP A 13 6.17 13.85 -9.38
CA ASP A 13 6.06 12.46 -9.84
C ASP A 13 5.90 11.47 -8.69
N MET A 14 6.64 11.67 -7.60
CA MET A 14 6.52 10.86 -6.39
C MET A 14 5.11 10.97 -5.77
N PHE A 15 4.58 12.20 -5.63
CA PHE A 15 3.23 12.40 -5.10
C PHE A 15 2.15 11.81 -5.99
N ILE A 16 2.28 11.94 -7.31
CA ILE A 16 1.34 11.34 -8.27
C ILE A 16 1.39 9.81 -8.16
N GLN A 17 2.56 9.20 -8.00
CA GLN A 17 2.69 7.76 -7.79
C GLN A 17 2.05 7.30 -6.47
N LEU A 18 2.20 8.06 -5.38
CA LEU A 18 1.52 7.75 -4.11
C LEU A 18 0.00 7.90 -4.20
N LEU A 19 -0.49 8.93 -4.90
CA LEU A 19 -1.91 9.13 -5.13
C LEU A 19 -2.49 8.02 -6.02
N ALA A 20 -1.77 7.62 -7.06
CA ALA A 20 -2.14 6.48 -7.91
C ALA A 20 -2.17 5.17 -7.10
N ALA A 21 -1.18 4.95 -6.22
CA ALA A 21 -1.15 3.80 -5.32
C ALA A 21 -2.36 3.77 -4.38
N LEU A 22 -2.77 4.94 -3.85
CA LEU A 22 -3.97 5.09 -3.04
C LEU A 22 -5.24 4.71 -3.83
N PHE A 23 -5.39 5.23 -5.05
CA PHE A 23 -6.54 4.91 -5.89
C PHE A 23 -6.59 3.43 -6.30
N ILE A 24 -5.43 2.81 -6.56
CA ILE A 24 -5.35 1.37 -6.78
C ILE A 24 -5.80 0.60 -5.54
N GLY A 25 -5.36 1.01 -4.34
CA GLY A 25 -5.81 0.43 -3.08
C GLY A 25 -7.33 0.50 -2.92
N PHE A 26 -7.94 1.67 -3.18
CA PHE A 26 -9.39 1.84 -3.18
C PHE A 26 -10.10 0.99 -4.23
N ALA A 27 -9.56 0.92 -5.44
CA ALA A 27 -10.13 0.11 -6.52
C ALA A 27 -10.16 -1.37 -6.15
N ILE A 28 -9.06 -1.90 -5.58
CA ILE A 28 -8.97 -3.29 -5.11
C ILE A 28 -9.97 -3.55 -3.98
N MET A 29 -10.04 -2.67 -2.98
CA MET A 29 -11.01 -2.80 -1.88
C MET A 29 -12.44 -2.85 -2.41
N ASN A 30 -12.81 -1.89 -3.27
CA ASN A 30 -14.15 -1.82 -3.85
C ASN A 30 -14.45 -3.03 -4.74
N TRP A 31 -13.45 -3.56 -5.44
CA TRP A 31 -13.63 -4.74 -6.28
C TRP A 31 -13.81 -6.02 -5.47
N MET A 32 -12.95 -6.25 -4.48
CA MET A 32 -13.04 -7.43 -3.62
C MET A 32 -14.30 -7.44 -2.75
N ASN A 33 -14.89 -6.28 -2.51
CA ASN A 33 -16.12 -6.13 -1.74
C ASN A 33 -17.41 -6.20 -2.59
N ARG A 34 -17.30 -6.48 -3.91
CA ARG A 34 -18.47 -6.64 -4.78
C ARG A 34 -19.24 -7.90 -4.37
N GLY A 35 -20.45 -7.71 -3.83
CA GLY A 35 -21.34 -8.81 -3.43
C GLY A 35 -21.40 -9.07 -1.91
N VAL A 36 -20.66 -8.30 -1.10
CA VAL A 36 -20.76 -8.36 0.37
C VAL A 36 -21.77 -7.30 0.85
N ILE A 37 -22.71 -7.68 1.72
CA ILE A 37 -23.60 -6.70 2.37
C ILE A 37 -22.74 -5.78 3.23
N MET A 38 -22.88 -4.46 3.04
CA MET A 38 -22.15 -3.48 3.86
C MET A 38 -22.48 -3.71 5.34
N GLY A 39 -21.48 -4.11 6.14
CA GLY A 39 -21.68 -4.39 7.56
C GLY A 39 -20.72 -5.44 8.15
N GLY A 40 -20.10 -6.29 7.33
CA GLY A 40 -18.99 -7.15 7.77
C GLY A 40 -17.68 -6.38 7.89
N ILE A 41 -16.86 -6.68 8.91
CA ILE A 41 -15.50 -6.12 9.03
C ILE A 41 -14.74 -6.49 7.75
N TYR A 42 -14.39 -5.48 6.94
CA TYR A 42 -13.79 -5.61 5.61
C TYR A 42 -12.36 -6.18 5.60
N ALA A 43 -12.04 -7.14 6.47
CA ALA A 43 -10.67 -7.49 6.86
C ALA A 43 -9.78 -7.87 5.67
N ARG A 44 -10.26 -8.73 4.75
CA ARG A 44 -9.49 -9.17 3.58
C ARG A 44 -9.36 -8.10 2.48
N PRO A 45 -10.45 -7.49 1.99
CA PRO A 45 -10.36 -6.39 1.04
C PRO A 45 -9.49 -5.24 1.57
N LEU A 46 -9.68 -4.84 2.82
CA LEU A 46 -8.92 -3.77 3.48
C LEU A 46 -7.43 -4.10 3.56
N ALA A 47 -7.08 -5.32 3.97
CA ALA A 47 -5.68 -5.77 4.00
C ALA A 47 -5.04 -5.70 2.60
N MET A 48 -5.75 -6.12 1.55
CA MET A 48 -5.26 -6.02 0.16
C MET A 48 -5.09 -4.60 -0.33
N GLY A 49 -6.05 -3.72 -0.03
CA GLY A 49 -5.97 -2.31 -0.38
C GLY A 49 -4.77 -1.63 0.26
N ASN A 50 -4.62 -1.80 1.57
CA ASN A 50 -3.49 -1.25 2.33
C ASN A 50 -2.16 -1.86 1.86
N PHE A 51 -2.08 -3.18 1.68
CA PHE A 51 -0.88 -3.84 1.15
C PHE A 51 -0.44 -3.23 -0.17
N SER A 52 -1.38 -3.03 -1.11
CA SER A 52 -1.09 -2.47 -2.43
C SER A 52 -0.55 -1.04 -2.34
N HIS A 53 -1.18 -0.19 -1.51
CA HIS A 53 -0.72 1.18 -1.30
C HIS A 53 0.70 1.23 -0.73
N PHE A 54 0.95 0.48 0.35
CA PHE A 54 2.26 0.47 1.01
C PHE A 54 3.35 -0.16 0.14
N LEU A 55 3.05 -1.23 -0.60
CA LEU A 55 4.00 -1.87 -1.52
C LEU A 55 4.44 -0.88 -2.62
N ILE A 56 3.48 -0.24 -3.29
CA ILE A 56 3.79 0.71 -4.36
C ILE A 56 4.53 1.92 -3.78
N GLY A 57 4.08 2.46 -2.64
CA GLY A 57 4.75 3.56 -1.95
C GLY A 57 6.19 3.22 -1.52
N PHE A 58 6.44 2.02 -1.01
CA PHE A 58 7.79 1.54 -0.69
C PHE A 58 8.69 1.53 -1.93
N ILE A 59 8.21 0.97 -3.05
CA ILE A 59 8.97 0.94 -4.31
C ILE A 59 9.26 2.37 -4.80
N THR A 60 8.27 3.27 -4.70
CA THR A 60 8.42 4.68 -5.06
C THR A 60 9.49 5.36 -4.22
N PHE A 61 9.49 5.19 -2.89
CA PHE A 61 10.51 5.78 -2.03
C PHE A 61 11.89 5.15 -2.20
N ALA A 62 11.96 3.83 -2.40
CA ALA A 62 13.21 3.13 -2.69
C ALA A 62 13.86 3.65 -3.99
N LYS A 63 13.06 3.98 -5.01
CA LYS A 63 13.54 4.64 -6.24
C LYS A 63 14.11 6.03 -5.95
N VAL A 64 13.43 6.84 -5.13
CA VAL A 64 13.92 8.17 -4.73
C VAL A 64 15.23 8.06 -3.97
N LEU A 65 15.35 7.15 -3.00
CA LEU A 65 16.58 6.93 -2.25
C LEU A 65 17.73 6.41 -3.11
N SER A 66 17.44 5.57 -4.11
CA SER A 66 18.45 5.09 -5.06
C SER A 66 19.07 6.24 -5.86
N ALA A 67 18.28 7.27 -6.19
CA ALA A 67 18.75 8.47 -6.88
C ALA A 67 19.32 9.54 -5.94
N LYS A 68 18.80 9.65 -4.71
CA LYS A 68 19.14 10.68 -3.72
C LYS A 68 19.33 10.06 -2.32
N PRO A 69 20.43 9.33 -2.09
CA PRO A 69 20.64 8.57 -0.84
C PRO A 69 20.90 9.47 0.38
N HIS A 70 21.28 10.72 0.16
CA HIS A 70 21.63 11.71 1.20
C HIS A 70 20.41 12.31 1.94
N LEU A 71 19.19 11.82 1.67
CA LEU A 71 17.95 12.31 2.29
C LEU A 71 17.56 11.43 3.49
N PRO A 72 18.01 11.74 4.74
CA PRO A 72 17.78 10.88 5.90
C PRO A 72 16.30 10.69 6.23
N GLY A 73 15.46 11.71 6.02
CA GLY A 73 14.01 11.60 6.23
C GLY A 73 13.34 10.56 5.32
N MET A 74 13.86 10.36 4.10
CA MET A 74 13.32 9.36 3.17
C MET A 74 13.66 7.94 3.57
N TRP A 75 14.79 7.71 4.26
CA TRP A 75 15.10 6.40 4.83
C TRP A 75 14.06 5.99 5.87
N ILE A 76 13.70 6.90 6.78
CA ILE A 76 12.69 6.66 7.80
C ILE A 76 11.34 6.32 7.15
N LEU A 77 10.89 7.12 6.18
CA LEU A 77 9.63 6.86 5.46
C LEU A 77 9.65 5.53 4.71
N THR A 78 10.76 5.20 4.04
CA THR A 78 10.91 3.94 3.31
C THR A 78 10.83 2.74 4.23
N ILE A 79 11.49 2.80 5.40
CA ILE A 79 11.44 1.74 6.41
C ILE A 79 10.02 1.58 6.95
N ILE A 80 9.33 2.67 7.28
CA ILE A 80 7.94 2.62 7.76
C ILE A 80 7.03 1.97 6.72
N TYR A 81 7.13 2.39 5.45
CA TYR A 81 6.35 1.80 4.36
C TYR A 81 6.67 0.32 4.17
N PHE A 82 7.94 -0.07 4.23
CA PHE A 82 8.37 -1.46 4.14
C PHE A 82 7.77 -2.31 5.28
N LEU A 83 7.81 -1.83 6.52
CA LEU A 83 7.22 -2.52 7.66
C LEU A 83 5.71 -2.73 7.48
N PHE A 84 4.99 -1.72 6.97
CA PHE A 84 3.57 -1.88 6.67
C PHE A 84 3.32 -2.83 5.48
N THR A 85 4.15 -2.81 4.44
CA THR A 85 4.07 -3.79 3.35
C THR A 85 4.20 -5.21 3.88
N LEU A 86 5.16 -5.47 4.78
CA LEU A 86 5.31 -6.78 5.42
C LEU A 86 4.12 -7.12 6.33
N ALA A 87 3.69 -6.19 7.19
CA ALA A 87 2.58 -6.42 8.10
C ALA A 87 1.28 -6.76 7.36
N PHE A 88 0.89 -5.95 6.35
CA PHE A 88 -0.31 -6.22 5.56
C PHE A 88 -0.15 -7.42 4.63
N GLY A 89 1.07 -7.70 4.14
CA GLY A 89 1.36 -8.94 3.42
C GLY A 89 1.15 -10.17 4.31
N VAL A 90 1.63 -10.12 5.56
CA VAL A 90 1.40 -11.19 6.54
C VAL A 90 -0.08 -11.36 6.83
N VAL A 91 -0.79 -10.29 7.16
CA VAL A 91 -2.25 -10.32 7.42
C VAL A 91 -3.03 -10.87 6.23
N MET A 92 -2.59 -10.60 5.00
CA MET A 92 -3.29 -11.05 3.81
C MET A 92 -3.06 -12.53 3.50
N PHE A 93 -1.82 -13.01 3.60
CA PHE A 93 -1.44 -14.36 3.15
C PHE A 93 -1.40 -15.39 4.29
N PHE A 94 -1.18 -14.96 5.53
CA PHE A 94 -1.12 -15.83 6.70
C PHE A 94 -2.34 -15.59 7.57
N HIS A 95 -3.40 -16.33 7.24
CA HIS A 95 -4.68 -16.31 7.97
C HIS A 95 -4.47 -16.80 9.42
N PRO A 96 -4.96 -16.11 10.46
CA PRO A 96 -4.82 -16.54 11.84
C PRO A 96 -5.90 -17.58 12.21
N VAL A 97 -6.05 -18.64 11.42
CA VAL A 97 -6.94 -19.77 11.75
C VAL A 97 -6.54 -20.38 13.10
N ALA A 98 -5.26 -20.37 13.43
CA ALA A 98 -4.74 -20.86 14.71
C ALA A 98 -5.06 -19.93 15.89
N ALA A 99 -5.17 -18.61 15.68
CA ALA A 99 -5.50 -17.67 16.76
C ALA A 99 -6.99 -17.67 17.08
N GLU A 100 -7.84 -17.85 16.06
CA GLU A 100 -9.28 -18.00 16.22
C GLU A 100 -9.63 -19.29 16.98
N LYS A 101 -8.96 -20.41 16.63
CA LYS A 101 -9.14 -21.70 17.32
C LYS A 101 -8.69 -21.63 18.79
N LYS A 102 -7.54 -20.99 19.04
CA LYS A 102 -7.03 -20.75 20.40
C LYS A 102 -7.91 -19.79 21.22
N ALA A 103 -8.52 -18.78 20.60
CA ALA A 103 -9.46 -17.87 21.26
C ALA A 103 -10.83 -18.52 21.55
N ARG A 104 -11.23 -19.53 20.77
CA ARG A 104 -12.41 -20.38 21.00
C ARG A 104 -12.21 -21.48 22.05
N GLY A 105 -10.98 -21.72 22.48
CA GLY A 105 -10.66 -22.80 23.42
C GLY A 105 -10.75 -24.21 22.81
N GLU A 106 -10.60 -24.33 21.49
CA GLU A 106 -10.60 -25.59 20.72
C GLU A 106 -9.19 -26.09 20.40
#